data_AF-A0A975GMZ6-F1
#
_entry.id   AF-A0A975GMZ6-F1
#
_cell.length_a   1.000
_cell.length_b   1.000
_cell.length_c   1.000
_cell.angle_alpha   90.00
_cell.angle_beta   90.00
_cell.angle_gamma   90.00
#
_symmetry.space_group_name_H-M   'P 1'
#
loop_
_entity.id
_entity.type
_entity.pdbx_description
1 polymer ?
#
loop_
_entity_poly.entity_id
_entity_poly.type
_entity_poly.pdbx_seq_one_letter_code
_entity_poly.pdbx_strand_id
1 'polypeptide(L)'
;MKIRTIELKNYRAFYGTHTISVQGKSMLIYGENGSGKSSLYKALEDFFAAGNQPKSIAANIFDGNSPYVRVIMDTDQTFIYQNDSISPMPSQNFLTDTHRHNPFFTYKRLLRVYLAENEAKRPDLFSILIETILPYHKNSKTNQTFGEDWIEINNALQLKASTKKYKQVTNTTLPNFNNGLEEFLRDLADKTNDWLNRYFNHHVTLTFEKPSLSIQKTGSKKVLAGKEITITPTYFGESVTSRYEDFLNEARLSALALCMYLSSLKIIPEPENYKMLFLDDIFIGLDMSNRIPLLRILKDNFADFQIFLTTYDRAWFELMRDYFEGDKWKSIEMYADTKEINGNRFEVPLIIDPSKTYFEKAEDYFKIKDYPACANYLRKALERQIKKLLPETYKTSQNKDFGTTDITHLETLINNLEKFFEDCKVPLPQEAQEGIRRYKTLVLNPMSHDDLKSPVYKIEIENTFRVIRTFQNLPQISRILLLPIHATITYTNRDKDYAAEVQLADNLYIVIKNTDKYFSQCKYRMKKWTFQSLEYSNMNTTDNKPFPQDQIKNMCEQKRSLEEIYQGICKGLKIPEKPAVYEEFQVGTRGSLQDLLTESATGQHSQTEDE
;
A
#
# COMPACT_ATOMS: atom_id res chain seq x y z
N MET A 1 3.66 23.72 -12.66
CA MET A 1 4.37 24.21 -11.47
C MET A 1 4.34 23.13 -10.39
N LYS A 2 5.28 23.13 -9.44
CA LYS A 2 5.30 22.29 -8.23
C LYS A 2 5.91 23.06 -7.05
N ILE A 3 5.51 22.73 -5.83
CA ILE A 3 6.11 23.29 -4.61
C ILE A 3 7.54 22.77 -4.47
N ARG A 4 8.50 23.70 -4.40
CA ARG A 4 9.92 23.44 -4.16
C ARG A 4 10.29 23.59 -2.69
N THR A 5 9.74 24.61 -2.01
CA THR A 5 10.04 24.90 -0.61
C THR A 5 8.81 25.44 0.10
N ILE A 6 8.64 25.05 1.36
CA ILE A 6 7.66 25.62 2.28
C ILE A 6 8.43 26.20 3.46
N GLU A 7 8.16 27.45 3.81
CA GLU A 7 8.72 28.11 4.98
C GLU A 7 7.59 28.63 5.87
N LEU A 8 7.63 28.26 7.14
CA LEU A 8 6.62 28.58 8.14
C LEU A 8 7.29 29.41 9.23
N LYS A 9 6.78 30.61 9.47
CA LYS A 9 7.22 31.42 10.60
C LYS A 9 6.06 31.63 11.56
N ASN A 10 6.26 31.30 12.82
CA ASN A 10 5.32 31.62 13.90
C ASN A 10 3.87 31.19 13.59
N TYR A 11 3.70 30.07 12.90
CA TYR A 11 2.41 29.57 12.44
C TYR A 11 1.99 28.34 13.25
N ARG A 12 0.86 28.42 13.97
CA ARG A 12 0.32 27.34 14.82
C ARG A 12 1.42 26.68 15.67
N ALA A 13 1.77 25.42 15.44
CA ALA A 13 2.82 24.71 16.19
C ALA A 13 4.25 25.21 15.91
N PHE A 14 4.50 25.86 14.78
CA PHE A 14 5.84 26.29 14.37
C PHE A 14 6.25 27.58 15.08
N TYR A 15 7.07 27.46 16.11
CA TYR A 15 7.74 28.58 16.78
C TYR A 15 9.05 28.94 16.07
N GLY A 16 9.24 30.22 15.73
CA GLY A 16 10.37 30.68 14.92
C GLY A 16 10.16 30.35 13.44
N THR A 17 11.25 30.35 12.67
CA THR A 17 11.22 30.04 11.22
C THR A 17 11.65 28.60 10.98
N HIS A 18 10.84 27.85 10.24
CA HIS A 18 11.09 26.46 9.85
C HIS A 18 10.98 26.34 8.34
N THR A 19 11.91 25.62 7.71
CA THR A 19 11.94 25.41 6.26
C THR A 19 11.87 23.93 5.94
N ILE A 20 10.98 23.56 5.02
CA ILE A 20 10.83 22.21 4.48
C ILE A 20 11.17 22.27 3.00
N SER A 21 12.23 21.56 2.60
CA SER A 21 12.64 21.46 1.21
C SER A 21 11.87 20.32 0.52
N VAL A 22 10.91 20.67 -0.33
CA VAL A 22 10.06 19.70 -1.05
C VAL A 22 10.70 19.25 -2.37
N GLN A 23 11.52 20.10 -2.99
CA GLN A 23 12.28 19.81 -4.21
C GLN A 23 11.41 19.42 -5.42
N GLY A 24 10.15 19.87 -5.49
CA GLY A 24 9.22 19.50 -6.56
C GLY A 24 8.80 18.02 -6.53
N LYS A 25 9.14 17.30 -5.46
CA LYS A 25 8.81 15.89 -5.25
C LYS A 25 7.51 15.74 -4.45
N SER A 26 6.91 14.56 -4.50
CA SER A 26 5.90 14.15 -3.53
C SER A 26 6.57 13.84 -2.19
N MET A 27 5.87 14.06 -1.07
CA MET A 27 6.42 13.96 0.27
C MET A 27 5.78 12.80 1.05
N LEU A 28 6.62 11.95 1.64
CA LEU A 28 6.24 11.04 2.72
C LEU A 28 6.74 11.64 4.04
N ILE A 29 5.83 11.85 4.99
CA ILE A 29 6.13 12.54 6.25
C ILE A 29 5.75 11.61 7.40
N TYR A 30 6.76 11.03 8.04
CA TYR A 30 6.55 10.37 9.33
C TYR A 30 6.52 11.42 10.44
N GLY A 31 5.67 11.25 11.46
CA GLY A 31 5.88 11.98 12.70
C GLY A 31 4.93 11.59 13.82
N GLU A 32 5.40 11.72 15.05
CA GLU A 32 4.60 11.42 16.24
C GLU A 32 3.48 12.45 16.49
N ASN A 33 2.65 12.20 17.50
CA ASN A 33 1.63 13.17 17.92
C ASN A 33 2.31 14.44 18.47
N GLY A 34 1.79 15.62 18.13
CA GLY A 34 2.37 16.90 18.55
C GLY A 34 3.49 17.43 17.63
N SER A 35 4.01 16.63 16.69
CA SER A 35 5.16 17.05 15.87
C SER A 35 4.90 18.13 14.81
N GLY A 36 3.66 18.60 14.66
CA GLY A 36 3.31 19.69 13.74
C GLY A 36 2.77 19.27 12.36
N LYS A 37 2.55 17.97 12.08
CA LYS A 37 2.00 17.47 10.80
C LYS A 37 0.69 18.15 10.40
N SER A 38 -0.32 18.17 11.28
CA SER A 38 -1.60 18.84 11.00
C SER A 38 -1.48 20.38 10.97
N SER A 39 -0.42 20.95 11.55
CA SER A 39 -0.11 22.37 11.34
C SER A 39 0.43 22.61 9.94
N LEU A 40 1.29 21.73 9.40
CA LEU A 40 1.74 21.80 8.01
C LEU A 40 0.58 21.61 7.02
N TYR A 41 -0.31 20.63 7.26
CA TYR A 41 -1.55 20.45 6.50
C TYR A 41 -2.34 21.77 6.45
N LYS A 42 -2.57 22.38 7.62
CA LYS A 42 -3.37 23.59 7.72
C LYS A 42 -2.70 24.81 7.09
N ALA A 43 -1.38 24.90 7.18
CA ALA A 43 -0.61 25.97 6.55
C ALA A 43 -0.83 25.99 5.03
N LEU A 44 -0.77 24.81 4.39
CA LEU A 44 -1.04 24.70 2.96
C LEU A 44 -2.52 24.89 2.64
N GLU A 45 -3.44 24.31 3.44
CA GLU A 45 -4.88 24.51 3.25
C GLU A 45 -5.25 26.00 3.30
N ASP A 46 -4.77 26.73 4.31
CA ASP A 46 -5.01 28.17 4.46
C ASP A 46 -4.34 28.98 3.34
N PHE A 47 -3.12 28.61 2.93
CA PHE A 47 -2.39 29.26 1.83
C PHE A 47 -3.15 29.18 0.50
N PHE A 48 -3.68 28.00 0.14
CA PHE A 48 -4.48 27.85 -1.09
C PHE A 48 -5.87 28.49 -0.95
N ALA A 49 -6.50 28.40 0.22
CA ALA A 49 -7.78 29.05 0.50
C ALA A 49 -7.73 30.58 0.38
N ALA A 50 -6.56 31.18 0.68
CA ALA A 50 -6.34 32.62 0.59
C ALA A 50 -6.56 33.21 -0.81
N GLY A 51 -6.50 32.39 -1.87
CA GLY A 51 -6.82 32.82 -3.23
C GLY A 51 -8.28 33.26 -3.43
N ASN A 52 -9.22 32.77 -2.61
CA ASN A 52 -10.64 33.14 -2.66
C ASN A 52 -11.13 33.85 -1.38
N GLN A 53 -10.73 33.34 -0.22
CA GLN A 53 -11.23 33.79 1.08
C GLN A 53 -10.06 33.91 2.06
N PRO A 54 -9.25 34.97 1.94
CA PRO A 54 -8.20 35.23 2.92
C PRO A 54 -8.77 35.34 4.33
N LYS A 55 -8.04 34.78 5.30
CA LYS A 55 -8.39 34.80 6.72
C LYS A 55 -7.17 35.23 7.52
N SER A 56 -7.38 35.69 8.75
CA SER A 56 -6.26 35.92 9.64
C SER A 56 -5.52 34.60 9.89
N ILE A 57 -4.20 34.65 9.79
CA ILE A 57 -3.33 33.50 9.96
C ILE A 57 -3.27 33.12 11.45
N ALA A 58 -3.35 31.82 11.75
CA ALA A 58 -3.27 31.34 13.13
C ALA A 58 -1.83 31.42 13.65
N ALA A 59 -1.52 32.48 14.39
CA ALA A 59 -0.21 32.69 14.99
C ALA A 59 0.13 31.63 16.04
N ASN A 60 1.43 31.37 16.23
CA ASN A 60 1.93 30.60 17.36
C ASN A 60 1.68 31.38 18.66
N ILE A 61 1.20 30.70 19.69
CA ILE A 61 0.80 31.35 20.95
C ILE A 61 1.99 31.87 21.78
N PHE A 62 3.21 31.38 21.52
CA PHE A 62 4.43 31.76 22.23
C PHE A 62 5.25 32.84 21.50
N ASP A 63 5.03 33.00 20.19
CA ASP A 63 5.53 34.15 19.42
C ASP A 63 4.57 34.45 18.27
N GLY A 64 3.76 35.48 18.45
CA GLY A 64 2.79 35.94 17.46
C GLY A 64 3.34 36.97 16.47
N ASN A 65 4.65 37.24 16.47
CA ASN A 65 5.20 38.31 15.66
C ASN A 65 5.35 37.89 14.19
N SER A 66 4.66 38.61 13.30
CA SER A 66 4.74 38.45 11.85
C SER A 66 4.64 36.98 11.36
N PRO A 67 3.57 36.26 11.73
CA PRO A 67 3.34 34.90 11.27
C PRO A 67 3.13 34.86 9.76
N TYR A 68 3.73 33.89 9.07
CA TYR A 68 3.51 33.70 7.65
C TYR A 68 3.65 32.25 7.20
N VAL A 69 3.03 31.95 6.06
CA VAL A 69 3.32 30.77 5.23
C VAL A 69 3.92 31.25 3.93
N ARG A 70 5.16 30.86 3.64
CA ARG A 70 5.84 31.16 2.37
C ARG A 70 6.00 29.87 1.57
N VAL A 71 5.59 29.92 0.31
CA VAL A 71 5.70 28.82 -0.64
C VAL A 71 6.54 29.27 -1.83
N ILE A 72 7.58 28.50 -2.15
CA ILE A 72 8.43 28.72 -3.31
C ILE A 72 8.17 27.59 -4.30
N MET A 73 7.86 27.95 -5.54
CA MET A 73 7.59 27.01 -6.62
C MET A 73 8.89 26.60 -7.34
N ASP A 74 8.84 25.53 -8.13
CA ASP A 74 9.90 25.07 -9.01
C ASP A 74 10.22 26.05 -10.16
N THR A 75 9.30 26.97 -10.44
CA THR A 75 9.49 28.12 -11.34
C THR A 75 10.19 29.32 -10.68
N ASP A 76 10.70 29.15 -9.45
CA ASP A 76 11.29 30.18 -8.59
C ASP A 76 10.35 31.33 -8.19
N GLN A 77 9.06 31.22 -8.53
CA GLN A 77 8.03 32.11 -8.00
C GLN A 77 7.84 31.89 -6.50
N THR A 78 7.84 32.98 -5.73
CA THR A 78 7.68 32.97 -4.28
C THR A 78 6.38 33.66 -3.91
N PHE A 79 5.56 33.02 -3.08
CA PHE A 79 4.32 33.55 -2.55
C PHE A 79 4.37 33.53 -1.03
N ILE A 80 3.91 34.62 -0.40
CA ILE A 80 3.89 34.78 1.05
C ILE A 80 2.46 35.10 1.46
N TYR A 81 1.88 34.23 2.28
CA TYR A 81 0.61 34.46 2.96
C TYR A 81 0.87 34.97 4.38
N GLN A 82 0.47 36.22 4.64
CA GLN A 82 0.70 36.92 5.89
C GLN A 82 -0.43 37.93 6.12
N ASN A 83 -0.89 38.08 7.38
CA ASN A 83 -1.88 39.09 7.78
C ASN A 83 -3.05 39.17 6.79
N ASP A 84 -3.77 38.06 6.55
CA ASP A 84 -4.90 37.97 5.60
C ASP A 84 -4.63 38.36 4.14
N SER A 85 -3.37 38.41 3.70
CA SER A 85 -3.04 38.75 2.32
C SER A 85 -1.97 37.82 1.75
N ILE A 86 -2.04 37.59 0.43
CA ILE A 86 -1.01 36.86 -0.31
C ILE A 86 -0.22 37.83 -1.20
N SER A 87 1.11 37.74 -1.14
CA SER A 87 2.01 38.60 -1.88
C SER A 87 3.12 37.81 -2.59
N PRO A 88 3.41 38.06 -3.88
CA PRO A 88 2.58 38.87 -4.77
C PRO A 88 1.22 38.19 -5.00
N MET A 89 0.20 38.97 -5.37
CA MET A 89 -1.06 38.38 -5.81
C MET A 89 -0.79 37.55 -7.08
N PRO A 90 -1.16 36.26 -7.12
CA PRO A 90 -0.93 35.44 -8.30
C PRO A 90 -1.59 36.04 -9.54
N SER A 91 -0.84 36.12 -10.65
CA SER A 91 -1.41 36.50 -11.95
C SER A 91 -2.28 35.40 -12.56
N GLN A 92 -2.09 34.15 -12.10
CA GLN A 92 -2.86 32.98 -12.47
C GLN A 92 -3.74 32.53 -11.30
N ASN A 93 -4.95 32.04 -11.59
CA ASN A 93 -5.88 31.52 -10.58
C ASN A 93 -5.44 30.20 -9.93
N PHE A 94 -4.17 29.78 -10.03
CA PHE A 94 -3.73 28.45 -9.58
C PHE A 94 -4.04 28.19 -8.10
N LEU A 95 -3.95 29.19 -7.22
CA LEU A 95 -4.31 29.02 -5.81
C LEU A 95 -5.78 28.63 -5.66
N THR A 96 -6.62 29.42 -6.31
CA THR A 96 -8.07 29.25 -6.34
C THR A 96 -8.44 27.94 -6.99
N ASP A 97 -7.89 27.62 -8.17
CA ASP A 97 -8.19 26.39 -8.89
C ASP A 97 -7.74 25.15 -8.10
N THR A 98 -6.56 25.20 -7.48
CA THR A 98 -6.05 24.13 -6.61
C THR A 98 -6.94 23.96 -5.39
N HIS A 99 -7.33 25.04 -4.69
CA HIS A 99 -8.22 24.96 -3.53
C HIS A 99 -9.61 24.41 -3.91
N ARG A 100 -10.15 24.84 -5.05
CA ARG A 100 -11.47 24.42 -5.57
C ARG A 100 -11.51 22.94 -5.93
N HIS A 101 -10.37 22.35 -6.30
CA HIS A 101 -10.22 20.91 -6.49
C HIS A 101 -10.34 20.10 -5.19
N ASN A 102 -10.36 20.76 -4.02
CA ASN A 102 -10.48 20.16 -2.68
C ASN A 102 -9.42 19.06 -2.37
N PRO A 103 -8.11 19.36 -2.52
CA PRO A 103 -7.04 18.36 -2.46
C PRO A 103 -6.66 17.95 -1.03
N PHE A 104 -7.34 18.48 -0.02
CA PHE A 104 -6.99 18.33 1.38
C PHE A 104 -7.89 17.31 2.06
N PHE A 105 -7.30 16.24 2.58
CA PHE A 105 -8.04 15.11 3.14
C PHE A 105 -7.49 14.63 4.48
N THR A 106 -8.40 14.30 5.39
CA THR A 106 -8.06 13.79 6.73
C THR A 106 -8.95 12.60 7.06
N TYR A 107 -8.52 11.78 8.01
CA TYR A 107 -9.37 10.70 8.54
C TYR A 107 -10.74 11.19 9.04
N LYS A 108 -10.82 12.40 9.65
CA LYS A 108 -12.10 12.98 10.07
C LYS A 108 -13.07 13.22 8.91
N ARG A 109 -12.55 13.54 7.71
CA ARG A 109 -13.39 13.70 6.51
C ARG A 109 -13.88 12.35 5.98
N LEU A 110 -13.05 11.30 6.03
CA LEU A 110 -13.44 9.92 5.69
C LEU A 110 -14.59 9.43 6.58
N LEU A 111 -14.42 9.61 7.88
CA LEU A 111 -15.37 9.19 8.90
C LEU A 111 -16.80 9.70 8.63
N ARG A 112 -16.95 10.93 8.14
CA ARG A 112 -18.27 11.52 7.85
C ARG A 112 -19.06 10.76 6.78
N VAL A 113 -18.41 9.91 5.98
CA VAL A 113 -19.10 9.11 4.95
C VAL A 113 -19.93 7.99 5.56
N TYR A 114 -19.53 7.45 6.73
CA TYR A 114 -20.17 6.28 7.33
C TYR A 114 -20.48 6.41 8.82
N LEU A 115 -20.03 7.48 9.49
CA LEU A 115 -20.49 7.83 10.84
C LEU A 115 -21.69 8.76 10.76
N ALA A 116 -22.81 8.31 11.32
CA ALA A 116 -24.00 9.12 11.50
C ALA A 116 -23.80 10.16 12.62
N GLU A 117 -24.43 11.34 12.49
CA GLU A 117 -24.42 12.38 13.53
C GLU A 117 -25.18 11.96 14.80
N ASN A 118 -26.08 10.99 14.69
CA ASN A 118 -26.82 10.37 15.80
C ASN A 118 -27.22 8.93 15.41
N GLU A 119 -27.22 8.02 16.38
CA GLU A 119 -27.61 6.60 16.23
C GLU A 119 -28.98 6.40 15.55
N ALA A 120 -29.89 7.37 15.66
CA ALA A 120 -31.22 7.31 15.07
C ALA A 120 -31.28 7.62 13.56
N LYS A 121 -30.18 8.04 12.91
CA LYS A 121 -30.14 8.43 11.49
C LYS A 121 -29.07 7.66 10.71
N ARG A 122 -29.30 7.47 9.41
CA ARG A 122 -28.25 7.03 8.48
C ARG A 122 -27.23 8.16 8.25
N PRO A 123 -25.96 7.85 7.91
CA PRO A 123 -25.00 8.87 7.53
C PRO A 123 -25.52 9.61 6.30
N ASP A 124 -25.57 10.93 6.43
CA ASP A 124 -26.05 11.84 5.41
C ASP A 124 -24.87 12.55 4.75
N LEU A 125 -24.71 12.31 3.45
CA LEU A 125 -23.62 12.86 2.66
C LEU A 125 -23.91 14.27 2.14
N PHE A 126 -25.12 14.81 2.37
CA PHE A 126 -25.55 16.09 1.81
C PHE A 126 -24.58 17.22 2.15
N SER A 127 -24.24 17.39 3.44
CA SER A 127 -23.35 18.47 3.87
C SER A 127 -21.92 18.32 3.31
N ILE A 128 -21.42 17.10 3.23
CA ILE A 128 -20.08 16.83 2.66
C ILE A 128 -20.07 17.18 1.17
N LEU A 129 -21.07 16.69 0.43
CA LEU A 129 -21.12 16.87 -1.01
C LEU A 129 -21.40 18.32 -1.37
N ILE A 130 -22.47 18.92 -0.85
CA ILE A 130 -22.92 20.26 -1.25
C ILE A 130 -22.04 21.37 -0.66
N GLU A 131 -21.59 21.22 0.59
CA GLU A 131 -20.88 22.31 1.29
C GLU A 131 -19.36 22.15 1.25
N THR A 132 -18.84 20.95 0.93
CA THR A 132 -17.37 20.71 0.92
C THR A 132 -16.84 20.35 -0.47
N ILE A 133 -17.45 19.40 -1.18
CA ILE A 133 -16.90 18.86 -2.45
C ILE A 133 -17.35 19.68 -3.67
N LEU A 134 -18.65 19.96 -3.77
CA LEU A 134 -19.29 20.59 -4.92
C LEU A 134 -19.37 22.13 -4.94
N PRO A 135 -19.09 22.94 -3.88
CA PRO A 135 -19.35 24.38 -3.92
C PRO A 135 -18.82 25.11 -5.15
N TYR A 136 -17.70 24.64 -5.70
CA TYR A 136 -17.03 25.24 -6.84
C TYR A 136 -17.17 24.45 -8.14
N HIS A 137 -17.85 23.31 -8.11
CA HIS A 137 -18.07 22.48 -9.28
C HIS A 137 -19.21 23.06 -10.13
N LYS A 138 -19.01 23.09 -11.45
CA LYS A 138 -20.01 23.61 -12.38
C LYS A 138 -21.20 22.66 -12.46
N ASN A 139 -22.40 23.18 -12.28
CA ASN A 139 -23.63 22.48 -12.54
C ASN A 139 -23.95 22.58 -14.05
N SER A 140 -23.95 21.44 -14.73
CA SER A 140 -24.22 21.31 -16.16
C SER A 140 -25.61 21.86 -16.56
N LYS A 141 -26.56 21.92 -15.61
CA LYS A 141 -27.96 22.32 -15.85
C LYS A 141 -28.24 23.80 -15.62
N THR A 142 -27.38 24.51 -14.90
CA THR A 142 -27.57 25.95 -14.57
C THR A 142 -26.47 26.85 -15.13
N ASN A 143 -25.35 26.26 -15.62
CA ASN A 143 -24.13 26.96 -16.00
C ASN A 143 -23.45 27.77 -14.87
N GLN A 144 -23.94 27.65 -13.64
CA GLN A 144 -23.36 28.20 -12.41
C GLN A 144 -22.62 27.10 -11.66
N THR A 145 -21.93 27.43 -10.56
CA THR A 145 -21.47 26.39 -9.62
C THR A 145 -22.60 25.91 -8.72
N PHE A 146 -22.49 24.69 -8.18
CA PHE A 146 -23.43 24.21 -7.17
C PHE A 146 -23.48 25.14 -5.94
N GLY A 147 -22.38 25.78 -5.57
CA GLY A 147 -22.37 26.76 -4.47
C GLY A 147 -23.16 28.02 -4.78
N GLU A 148 -23.07 28.55 -6.01
CA GLU A 148 -23.87 29.69 -6.47
C GLU A 148 -25.36 29.35 -6.50
N ASP A 149 -25.72 28.20 -7.09
CA ASP A 149 -27.09 27.70 -7.08
C ASP A 149 -27.61 27.54 -5.64
N TRP A 150 -26.78 26.99 -4.75
CA TRP A 150 -27.13 26.78 -3.34
C TRP A 150 -27.40 28.10 -2.61
N ILE A 151 -26.57 29.13 -2.83
CA ILE A 151 -26.80 30.48 -2.28
C ILE A 151 -28.11 31.06 -2.82
N GLU A 152 -28.36 30.94 -4.13
CA GLU A 152 -29.60 31.44 -4.76
C GLU A 152 -30.84 30.75 -4.19
N ILE A 153 -30.79 29.42 -4.00
CA ILE A 153 -31.85 28.61 -3.41
C ILE A 153 -32.13 29.05 -1.96
N ASN A 154 -31.09 29.22 -1.14
CA ASN A 154 -31.26 29.66 0.24
C ASN A 154 -31.80 31.09 0.34
N ASN A 155 -31.34 32.01 -0.50
CA ASN A 155 -31.83 33.39 -0.55
C ASN A 155 -33.32 33.45 -0.93
N ALA A 156 -33.78 32.55 -1.80
CA ALA A 156 -35.19 32.50 -2.19
C ALA A 156 -36.15 32.18 -1.03
N LEU A 157 -35.68 31.51 0.03
CA LEU A 157 -36.51 31.23 1.22
C LEU A 157 -36.97 32.51 1.92
N GLN A 158 -36.21 33.60 1.81
CA GLN A 158 -36.54 34.90 2.41
C GLN A 158 -37.44 35.78 1.53
N LEU A 159 -37.65 35.40 0.26
CA LEU A 159 -38.44 36.19 -0.68
C LEU A 159 -39.94 35.92 -0.54
N LYS A 160 -40.78 36.90 -0.90
CA LYS A 160 -42.24 36.67 -1.02
C LYS A 160 -42.53 35.72 -2.18
N ALA A 161 -43.48 34.79 -2.00
CA ALA A 161 -43.81 33.76 -3.00
C ALA A 161 -44.34 34.33 -4.34
N SER A 162 -44.87 35.56 -4.32
CA SER A 162 -45.32 36.29 -5.50
C SER A 162 -44.18 36.83 -6.36
N THR A 163 -42.96 36.94 -5.83
CA THR A 163 -41.84 37.57 -6.56
C THR A 163 -41.40 36.74 -7.75
N LYS A 164 -41.02 37.42 -8.85
CA LYS A 164 -40.49 36.78 -10.06
C LYS A 164 -39.27 35.90 -9.75
N LYS A 165 -38.34 36.40 -8.92
CA LYS A 165 -37.12 35.67 -8.53
C LYS A 165 -37.44 34.40 -7.73
N TYR A 166 -38.39 34.43 -6.78
CA TYR A 166 -38.82 33.21 -6.08
C TYR A 166 -39.40 32.16 -7.04
N LYS A 167 -40.24 32.57 -7.99
CA LYS A 167 -40.81 31.66 -9.00
C LYS A 167 -39.74 31.08 -9.92
N GLN A 168 -38.77 31.89 -10.34
CA GLN A 168 -37.62 31.43 -11.14
C GLN A 168 -36.80 30.37 -10.37
N VAL A 169 -36.48 30.62 -9.10
CA VAL A 169 -35.71 29.67 -8.29
C VAL A 169 -36.49 28.38 -8.10
N THR A 170 -37.75 28.46 -7.67
CA THR A 170 -38.57 27.29 -7.37
C THR A 170 -38.88 26.45 -8.61
N ASN A 171 -39.13 27.08 -9.76
CA ASN A 171 -39.57 26.38 -10.97
C ASN A 171 -38.44 26.05 -11.95
N THR A 172 -37.23 26.59 -11.76
CA THR A 172 -36.12 26.42 -12.71
C THR A 172 -34.81 26.11 -12.01
N THR A 173 -34.30 27.01 -11.17
CA THR A 173 -32.98 26.82 -10.53
C THR A 173 -32.95 25.57 -9.65
N LEU A 174 -33.95 25.36 -8.80
CA LEU A 174 -34.02 24.21 -7.89
C LEU A 174 -34.21 22.86 -8.63
N PRO A 175 -35.14 22.72 -9.60
CA PRO A 175 -35.20 21.52 -10.43
C PRO A 175 -33.90 21.23 -11.18
N ASN A 176 -33.25 22.26 -11.75
CA ASN A 176 -31.98 22.08 -12.44
C ASN A 176 -30.84 21.75 -11.48
N PHE A 177 -30.86 22.26 -10.25
CA PHE A 177 -29.95 21.86 -9.19
C PHE A 177 -30.07 20.36 -8.88
N ASN A 178 -31.30 19.86 -8.67
CA ASN A 178 -31.54 18.43 -8.43
C ASN A 178 -31.07 17.57 -9.60
N ASN A 179 -31.40 17.96 -10.84
CA ASN A 179 -31.00 17.22 -12.04
C ASN A 179 -29.47 17.21 -12.23
N GLY A 180 -28.79 18.32 -11.95
CA GLY A 180 -27.33 18.39 -12.00
C GLY A 180 -26.68 17.56 -10.89
N LEU A 181 -27.24 17.59 -9.69
CA LEU A 181 -26.77 16.79 -8.56
C LEU A 181 -26.95 15.28 -8.84
N GLU A 182 -28.09 14.87 -9.41
CA GLU A 182 -28.33 13.48 -9.82
C GLU A 182 -27.32 13.00 -10.87
N GLU A 183 -26.98 13.85 -11.85
CA GLU A 183 -25.95 13.55 -12.85
C GLU A 183 -24.57 13.37 -12.20
N PHE A 184 -24.17 14.30 -11.32
CA PHE A 184 -22.90 14.18 -10.59
C PHE A 184 -22.85 12.91 -9.71
N LEU A 185 -23.93 12.60 -8.99
CA LEU A 185 -24.00 11.42 -8.12
C LEU A 185 -23.90 10.12 -8.93
N ARG A 186 -24.48 10.07 -10.12
CA ARG A 186 -24.32 8.93 -11.03
C ARG A 186 -22.87 8.76 -11.45
N ASP A 187 -22.23 9.82 -11.93
CA ASP A 187 -20.83 9.77 -12.37
C ASP A 187 -19.90 9.40 -11.19
N LEU A 188 -20.21 9.88 -9.99
CA LEU A 188 -19.52 9.52 -8.74
C LEU A 188 -19.69 8.05 -8.40
N ALA A 189 -20.91 7.50 -8.50
CA ALA A 189 -21.16 6.09 -8.27
C ALA A 189 -20.39 5.22 -9.27
N ASP A 190 -20.46 5.55 -10.56
CA ASP A 190 -19.81 4.80 -11.62
C ASP A 190 -18.29 4.74 -11.39
N LYS A 191 -17.66 5.89 -11.10
CA LYS A 191 -16.22 5.94 -10.85
C LYS A 191 -15.82 5.25 -9.55
N THR A 192 -16.62 5.41 -8.49
CA THR A 192 -16.39 4.75 -7.20
C THR A 192 -16.47 3.24 -7.33
N ASN A 193 -17.47 2.74 -8.08
CA ASN A 193 -17.66 1.31 -8.32
C ASN A 193 -16.55 0.72 -9.21
N ASP A 194 -16.09 1.43 -10.24
CA ASP A 194 -14.91 1.05 -11.05
C ASP A 194 -13.69 0.84 -10.13
N TRP A 195 -13.43 1.80 -9.23
CA TRP A 195 -12.28 1.72 -8.34
C TRP A 195 -12.42 0.70 -7.22
N LEU A 196 -13.61 0.56 -6.63
CA LEU A 196 -13.88 -0.51 -5.68
C LEU A 196 -13.58 -1.87 -6.34
N ASN A 197 -14.14 -2.15 -7.51
CA ASN A 197 -13.94 -3.44 -8.19
C ASN A 197 -12.49 -3.67 -8.66
N ARG A 198 -11.79 -2.61 -9.07
CA ARG A 198 -10.44 -2.71 -9.64
C ARG A 198 -9.34 -2.84 -8.60
N TYR A 199 -9.48 -2.13 -7.49
CA TYR A 199 -8.41 -2.04 -6.47
C TYR A 199 -8.74 -2.80 -5.19
N PHE A 200 -10.03 -3.05 -4.91
CA PHE A 200 -10.48 -3.72 -3.70
C PHE A 200 -11.24 -5.01 -4.06
N ASN A 201 -11.03 -6.09 -3.31
CA ASN A 201 -11.73 -7.36 -3.54
C ASN A 201 -12.89 -7.56 -2.54
N HIS A 202 -13.66 -6.49 -2.31
CA HIS A 202 -14.66 -6.46 -1.25
C HIS A 202 -16.06 -6.88 -1.71
N HIS A 203 -16.28 -7.00 -3.03
CA HIS A 203 -17.58 -7.30 -3.65
C HIS A 203 -18.70 -6.33 -3.22
N VAL A 204 -18.35 -5.04 -3.09
CA VAL A 204 -19.27 -3.96 -2.74
C VAL A 204 -19.35 -2.98 -3.91
N THR A 205 -20.56 -2.62 -4.30
CA THR A 205 -20.86 -1.45 -5.13
C THR A 205 -21.86 -0.56 -4.42
N LEU A 206 -22.07 0.66 -4.90
CA LEU A 206 -23.05 1.59 -4.36
C LEU A 206 -23.88 2.26 -5.44
N THR A 207 -25.08 2.68 -5.06
CA THR A 207 -25.91 3.64 -5.79
C THR A 207 -26.33 4.75 -4.85
N PHE A 208 -26.50 5.97 -5.36
CA PHE A 208 -27.09 7.07 -4.59
C PHE A 208 -28.61 7.07 -4.74
N GLU A 209 -29.30 7.43 -3.66
CA GLU A 209 -30.71 7.80 -3.75
C GLU A 209 -30.87 9.10 -4.55
N LYS A 210 -31.97 9.21 -5.31
CA LYS A 210 -32.23 10.38 -6.15
C LYS A 210 -32.43 11.63 -5.27
N PRO A 211 -31.69 12.73 -5.53
CA PRO A 211 -31.87 13.97 -4.77
C PRO A 211 -33.28 14.55 -4.99
N SER A 212 -33.90 15.02 -3.92
CA SER A 212 -35.31 15.46 -3.92
C SER A 212 -35.53 16.79 -3.20
N LEU A 213 -34.53 17.70 -3.22
CA LEU A 213 -34.64 18.99 -2.57
C LEU A 213 -35.89 19.74 -3.05
N SER A 214 -36.66 20.24 -2.10
CA SER A 214 -37.90 20.97 -2.36
C SER A 214 -38.10 22.09 -1.35
N ILE A 215 -38.80 23.15 -1.75
CA ILE A 215 -39.21 24.21 -0.84
C ILE A 215 -40.61 23.88 -0.32
N GLN A 216 -40.71 23.65 0.99
CA GLN A 216 -41.97 23.38 1.68
C GLN A 216 -42.37 24.56 2.58
N LYS A 217 -43.65 24.64 2.93
CA LYS A 217 -44.17 25.62 3.90
C LYS A 217 -44.45 24.91 5.22
N THR A 218 -43.88 25.44 6.29
CA THR A 218 -44.19 25.03 7.66
C THR A 218 -44.78 26.24 8.38
N GLY A 219 -46.11 26.30 8.42
CA GLY A 219 -46.83 27.52 8.83
C GLY A 219 -46.58 28.69 7.88
N SER A 220 -46.14 29.83 8.40
CA SER A 220 -45.79 31.02 7.61
C SER A 220 -44.34 31.01 7.07
N LYS A 221 -43.50 30.08 7.54
CA LYS A 221 -42.09 29.97 7.14
C LYS A 221 -41.91 29.00 5.97
N LYS A 222 -40.99 29.34 5.07
CA LYS A 222 -40.53 28.47 3.99
C LYS A 222 -39.26 27.77 4.44
N VAL A 223 -39.19 26.46 4.24
CA VAL A 223 -38.04 25.63 4.60
C VAL A 223 -37.65 24.75 3.43
N LEU A 224 -36.36 24.42 3.34
CA LEU A 224 -35.86 23.39 2.42
C LEU A 224 -36.05 22.02 3.07
N ALA A 225 -36.76 21.13 2.38
CA ALA A 225 -36.88 19.72 2.70
C ALA A 225 -36.03 18.88 1.73
N GLY A 226 -35.72 17.63 2.10
CA GLY A 226 -34.93 16.72 1.28
C GLY A 226 -33.43 17.03 1.27
N LYS A 227 -32.90 17.59 2.36
CA LYS A 227 -31.46 17.81 2.56
C LYS A 227 -30.79 16.51 3.04
N GLU A 228 -30.97 15.43 2.31
CA GLU A 228 -30.44 14.12 2.65
C GLU A 228 -29.91 13.45 1.37
N ILE A 229 -28.68 12.95 1.42
CA ILE A 229 -28.08 12.11 0.37
C ILE A 229 -27.59 10.83 1.02
N THR A 230 -28.29 9.74 0.71
CA THR A 230 -27.99 8.40 1.21
C THR A 230 -27.43 7.53 0.10
N ILE A 231 -26.63 6.54 0.47
CA ILE A 231 -26.18 5.47 -0.40
C ILE A 231 -26.89 4.16 -0.08
N THR A 232 -27.12 3.36 -1.11
CA THR A 232 -27.56 1.98 -1.00
C THR A 232 -26.47 1.08 -1.55
N PRO A 233 -25.69 0.42 -0.67
CA PRO A 233 -24.71 -0.54 -1.11
C PRO A 233 -25.36 -1.81 -1.67
N THR A 234 -24.66 -2.46 -2.59
CA THR A 234 -24.95 -3.82 -3.04
C THR A 234 -23.75 -4.69 -2.67
N TYR A 235 -23.99 -5.78 -1.95
CA TYR A 235 -22.98 -6.71 -1.46
C TYR A 235 -23.20 -8.08 -2.09
N PHE A 236 -22.21 -8.59 -2.83
CA PHE A 236 -22.34 -9.83 -3.62
C PHE A 236 -23.59 -9.87 -4.53
N GLY A 237 -23.97 -8.72 -5.10
CA GLY A 237 -25.14 -8.60 -5.97
C GLY A 237 -26.47 -8.37 -5.23
N GLU A 238 -26.49 -8.45 -3.90
CA GLU A 238 -27.68 -8.24 -3.08
C GLU A 238 -27.70 -6.84 -2.46
N SER A 239 -28.83 -6.12 -2.59
CA SER A 239 -28.96 -4.77 -2.03
C SER A 239 -29.02 -4.79 -0.50
N VAL A 240 -28.21 -3.95 0.14
CA VAL A 240 -28.24 -3.73 1.59
C VAL A 240 -29.37 -2.79 1.93
N THR A 241 -30.47 -3.33 2.46
CA THR A 241 -31.68 -2.57 2.79
C THR A 241 -31.67 -2.03 4.23
N SER A 242 -30.85 -2.61 5.11
CA SER A 242 -30.60 -2.13 6.47
C SER A 242 -29.66 -0.91 6.48
N ARG A 243 -29.36 -0.39 7.68
CA ARG A 243 -28.30 0.61 7.87
C ARG A 243 -26.98 0.01 7.42
N TYR A 244 -26.33 0.63 6.44
CA TYR A 244 -25.14 0.06 5.83
C TYR A 244 -23.91 0.18 6.73
N GLU A 245 -23.88 1.22 7.57
CA GLU A 245 -22.89 1.46 8.60
C GLU A 245 -22.88 0.38 9.68
N ASP A 246 -24.01 -0.30 9.89
CA ASP A 246 -24.13 -1.42 10.83
C ASP A 246 -23.89 -2.78 10.14
N PHE A 247 -24.04 -2.84 8.80
CA PHE A 247 -23.92 -4.07 8.02
C PHE A 247 -22.52 -4.30 7.45
N LEU A 248 -21.90 -3.26 6.89
CA LEU A 248 -20.56 -3.33 6.31
C LEU A 248 -19.52 -3.21 7.42
N ASN A 249 -18.48 -4.04 7.36
CA ASN A 249 -17.34 -3.89 8.27
C ASN A 249 -16.49 -2.66 7.94
N GLU A 250 -15.64 -2.25 8.88
CA GLU A 250 -14.79 -1.05 8.77
C GLU A 250 -13.92 -1.04 7.50
N ALA A 251 -13.39 -2.20 7.11
CA ALA A 251 -12.61 -2.34 5.87
C ALA A 251 -13.43 -1.94 4.63
N ARG A 252 -14.70 -2.34 4.55
CA ARG A 252 -15.57 -1.98 3.42
C ARG A 252 -16.04 -0.53 3.47
N LEU A 253 -16.46 -0.05 4.65
CA LEU A 253 -16.89 1.33 4.84
C LEU A 253 -15.79 2.32 4.46
N SER A 254 -14.57 2.02 4.90
CA SER A 254 -13.45 2.90 4.62
C SER A 254 -12.91 2.81 3.19
N ALA A 255 -12.95 1.63 2.56
CA ALA A 255 -12.67 1.50 1.13
C ALA A 255 -13.67 2.32 0.29
N LEU A 256 -14.95 2.27 0.67
CA LEU A 256 -16.02 3.04 0.04
C LEU A 256 -15.78 4.56 0.19
N ALA A 257 -15.49 5.02 1.41
CA ALA A 257 -15.21 6.42 1.68
C ALA A 257 -13.97 6.94 0.92
N LEU A 258 -12.91 6.13 0.87
CA LEU A 258 -11.69 6.46 0.15
C LEU A 258 -11.91 6.54 -1.36
N CYS A 259 -12.57 5.53 -1.94
CA CYS A 259 -12.88 5.50 -3.36
C CYS A 259 -13.80 6.67 -3.74
N MET A 260 -14.83 6.96 -2.96
CA MET A 260 -15.74 8.07 -3.22
C MET A 260 -15.00 9.40 -3.23
N TYR A 261 -14.17 9.67 -2.21
CA TYR A 261 -13.41 10.90 -2.15
C TYR A 261 -12.46 11.05 -3.34
N LEU A 262 -11.59 10.05 -3.57
CA LEU A 262 -10.59 10.14 -4.63
C LEU A 262 -11.26 10.14 -6.02
N SER A 263 -12.41 9.48 -6.19
CA SER A 263 -13.19 9.52 -7.44
C SER A 263 -13.73 10.92 -7.70
N SER A 264 -14.20 11.63 -6.65
CA SER A 264 -14.68 13.01 -6.79
C SER A 264 -13.61 13.93 -7.38
N LEU A 265 -12.33 13.75 -6.99
CA LEU A 265 -11.20 14.50 -7.53
C LEU A 265 -10.93 14.24 -9.02
N LYS A 266 -11.38 13.10 -9.55
CA LYS A 266 -11.22 12.74 -10.97
C LYS A 266 -12.43 13.05 -11.84
N ILE A 267 -13.58 13.32 -11.22
CA ILE A 267 -14.78 13.76 -11.91
C ILE A 267 -14.80 15.29 -12.01
N ILE A 268 -14.33 15.97 -10.97
CA ILE A 268 -14.14 17.42 -10.97
C ILE A 268 -12.99 17.77 -11.92
N PRO A 269 -13.11 18.83 -12.76
CA PRO A 269 -12.02 19.28 -13.60
C PRO A 269 -10.75 19.54 -12.81
N GLU A 270 -9.64 18.96 -13.27
CA GLU A 270 -8.34 19.11 -12.61
C GLU A 270 -7.75 20.51 -12.87
N PRO A 271 -7.03 21.08 -11.89
CA PRO A 271 -6.39 22.38 -12.07
C PRO A 271 -5.28 22.30 -13.14
N GLU A 272 -5.24 23.27 -14.05
CA GLU A 272 -4.30 23.28 -15.18
C GLU A 272 -2.84 23.51 -14.73
N ASN A 273 -2.62 24.41 -13.77
CA ASN A 273 -1.28 24.91 -13.43
C ASN A 273 -0.56 24.09 -12.34
N TYR A 274 -1.31 23.59 -11.36
CA TYR A 274 -0.76 22.87 -10.22
C TYR A 274 -1.77 21.87 -9.65
N LYS A 275 -1.39 20.58 -9.66
CA LYS A 275 -2.19 19.46 -9.13
C LYS A 275 -1.55 18.96 -7.84
N MET A 276 -2.33 18.92 -6.77
CA MET A 276 -1.87 18.54 -5.44
C MET A 276 -2.84 17.58 -4.78
N LEU A 277 -2.32 16.74 -3.88
CA LEU A 277 -3.12 15.95 -2.96
C LEU A 277 -2.42 15.92 -1.60
N PHE A 278 -3.13 16.22 -0.52
CA PHE A 278 -2.60 16.12 0.85
C PHE A 278 -3.49 15.15 1.64
N LEU A 279 -2.94 13.99 2.00
CA LEU A 279 -3.59 13.00 2.84
C LEU A 279 -2.95 13.04 4.24
N ASP A 280 -3.65 13.64 5.21
CA ASP A 280 -3.20 13.74 6.59
C ASP A 280 -3.73 12.56 7.41
N ASP A 281 -2.81 11.68 7.83
CA ASP A 281 -3.11 10.65 8.83
C ASP A 281 -4.37 9.83 8.49
N ILE A 282 -4.54 9.50 7.21
CA ILE A 282 -5.78 8.85 6.73
C ILE A 282 -5.96 7.43 7.29
N PHE A 283 -4.91 6.77 7.75
CA PHE A 283 -4.95 5.39 8.28
C PHE A 283 -5.14 5.29 9.81
N ILE A 284 -5.41 6.39 10.51
CA ILE A 284 -5.81 6.34 11.93
C ILE A 284 -7.22 5.75 12.02
N GLY A 285 -7.38 4.43 11.81
CA GLY A 285 -8.69 3.76 11.77
C GLY A 285 -8.98 2.98 10.49
N LEU A 286 -8.07 2.98 9.49
CA LEU A 286 -8.23 2.17 8.29
C LEU A 286 -7.67 0.76 8.47
N ASP A 287 -8.40 -0.21 7.94
CA ASP A 287 -7.99 -1.60 7.89
C ASP A 287 -6.70 -1.80 7.07
N MET A 288 -5.85 -2.74 7.49
CA MET A 288 -4.59 -3.07 6.83
C MET A 288 -4.79 -3.49 5.36
N SER A 289 -5.91 -4.15 5.04
CA SER A 289 -6.24 -4.59 3.68
C SER A 289 -6.42 -3.44 2.68
N ASN A 290 -6.72 -2.22 3.16
CA ASN A 290 -6.96 -1.06 2.30
C ASN A 290 -5.69 -0.24 1.99
N ARG A 291 -4.58 -0.53 2.69
CA ARG A 291 -3.30 0.17 2.56
C ARG A 291 -2.72 0.06 1.15
N ILE A 292 -2.49 -1.15 0.67
CA ILE A 292 -1.93 -1.39 -0.68
C ILE A 292 -2.86 -0.88 -1.80
N PRO A 293 -4.19 -1.15 -1.76
CA PRO A 293 -5.13 -0.56 -2.71
C PRO A 293 -5.02 0.97 -2.86
N LEU A 294 -4.87 1.70 -1.75
CA LEU A 294 -4.64 3.15 -1.84
C LEU A 294 -3.37 3.47 -2.62
N LEU A 295 -2.24 2.86 -2.28
CA LEU A 295 -0.96 3.18 -2.94
C LEU A 295 -1.02 2.88 -4.44
N ARG A 296 -1.77 1.84 -4.83
CA ARG A 296 -2.07 1.52 -6.23
C ARG A 296 -2.90 2.63 -6.88
N ILE A 297 -3.99 3.08 -6.25
CA ILE A 297 -4.79 4.20 -6.78
C ILE A 297 -3.93 5.46 -6.98
N LEU A 298 -3.12 5.81 -5.99
CA LEU A 298 -2.23 6.99 -6.06
C LEU A 298 -1.21 6.85 -7.19
N LYS A 299 -0.60 5.68 -7.34
CA LYS A 299 0.38 5.40 -8.39
C LYS A 299 -0.25 5.40 -9.78
N ASP A 300 -1.42 4.80 -9.93
CA ASP A 300 -2.05 4.56 -11.24
C ASP A 300 -2.84 5.78 -11.73
N ASN A 301 -3.40 6.59 -10.82
CA ASN A 301 -4.31 7.68 -11.18
C ASN A 301 -3.82 9.07 -10.77
N PHE A 302 -2.84 9.19 -9.87
CA PHE A 302 -2.37 10.48 -9.35
C PHE A 302 -0.86 10.69 -9.56
N ALA A 303 -0.24 9.97 -10.52
CA ALA A 303 1.20 10.06 -10.79
C ALA A 303 1.68 11.45 -11.22
N ASP A 304 0.79 12.27 -11.77
CA ASP A 304 1.04 13.66 -12.19
C ASP A 304 0.78 14.69 -11.08
N PHE A 305 0.22 14.27 -9.94
CA PHE A 305 -0.01 15.13 -8.78
C PHE A 305 1.26 15.23 -7.92
N GLN A 306 1.43 16.37 -7.25
CA GLN A 306 2.34 16.47 -6.12
C GLN A 306 1.62 16.05 -4.84
N ILE A 307 2.01 14.91 -4.28
CA ILE A 307 1.29 14.26 -3.17
C ILE A 307 2.04 14.48 -1.87
N PHE A 308 1.33 14.82 -0.79
CA PHE A 308 1.84 14.87 0.58
C PHE A 308 1.08 13.82 1.40
N LEU A 309 1.81 12.81 1.89
CA LEU A 309 1.26 11.76 2.76
C LEU A 309 1.90 11.89 4.13
N THR A 310 1.10 12.11 5.16
CA THR A 310 1.57 12.10 6.55
C THR A 310 1.10 10.84 7.26
N THR A 311 1.91 10.34 8.19
CA THR A 311 1.48 9.26 9.08
C THR A 311 2.24 9.28 10.40
N TYR A 312 1.60 8.89 11.50
CA TYR A 312 2.29 8.50 12.73
C TYR A 312 2.73 7.03 12.77
N ASP A 313 2.23 6.16 11.88
CA ASP A 313 2.54 4.74 11.86
C ASP A 313 3.89 4.52 11.17
N ARG A 314 4.90 4.10 11.94
CA ARG A 314 6.25 3.88 11.42
C ARG A 314 6.30 2.72 10.42
N ALA A 315 5.58 1.63 10.68
CA ALA A 315 5.56 0.49 9.79
C ALA A 315 4.93 0.87 8.44
N TRP A 316 3.83 1.64 8.48
CA TRP A 316 3.19 2.15 7.28
C TRP A 316 4.10 3.11 6.50
N PHE A 317 4.76 4.05 7.18
CA PHE A 317 5.72 4.96 6.55
C PHE A 317 6.83 4.21 5.82
N GLU A 318 7.41 3.19 6.46
CA GLU A 318 8.48 2.39 5.88
C GLU A 318 8.00 1.59 4.67
N LEU A 319 6.77 1.06 4.71
CA LEU A 319 6.16 0.37 3.59
C LEU A 319 5.84 1.33 2.42
N MET A 320 5.32 2.53 2.69
CA MET A 320 5.13 3.55 1.65
C MET A 320 6.46 3.97 1.01
N ARG A 321 7.52 4.10 1.82
CA ARG A 321 8.86 4.46 1.33
C ARG A 321 9.42 3.38 0.41
N ASP A 322 9.23 2.11 0.76
CA ASP A 322 9.61 0.97 -0.09
C ASP A 322 8.71 0.86 -1.35
N TYR A 323 7.43 1.22 -1.26
CA TYR A 323 6.50 1.15 -2.39
C TYR A 323 6.73 2.26 -3.44
N PHE A 324 7.07 3.47 -2.99
CA PHE A 324 7.26 4.65 -3.82
C PHE A 324 8.74 4.95 -4.15
N GLU A 325 9.62 3.95 -4.07
CA GLU A 325 11.05 4.06 -4.38
C GLU A 325 11.32 4.85 -5.68
N GLY A 326 12.33 5.74 -5.65
CA GLY A 326 12.79 6.52 -6.79
C GLY A 326 12.76 8.05 -6.59
N ASP A 327 13.20 8.79 -7.62
CA ASP A 327 13.47 10.23 -7.51
C ASP A 327 12.22 11.12 -7.39
N LYS A 328 11.02 10.58 -7.57
CA LYS A 328 9.76 11.36 -7.51
C LYS A 328 9.27 11.63 -6.08
N TRP A 329 9.77 10.88 -5.11
CA TRP A 329 9.36 10.98 -3.71
C TRP A 329 10.51 11.38 -2.82
N LYS A 330 10.18 12.10 -1.75
CA LYS A 330 11.10 12.48 -0.69
C LYS A 330 10.49 12.14 0.65
N SER A 331 11.30 11.62 1.56
CA SER A 331 10.86 11.26 2.90
C SER A 331 11.48 12.18 3.93
N ILE A 332 10.70 12.64 4.91
CA ILE A 332 11.16 13.40 6.08
C ILE A 332 10.53 12.83 7.36
N GLU A 333 11.12 13.15 8.51
CA GLU A 333 10.58 12.79 9.83
C GLU A 333 10.34 14.07 10.63
N MET A 334 9.22 14.13 11.36
CA MET A 334 8.84 15.25 12.24
C MET A 334 8.62 14.75 13.66
N TYR A 335 9.29 15.36 14.63
CA TYR A 335 9.20 15.03 16.06
C TYR A 335 8.76 16.25 16.88
N ALA A 336 8.21 16.01 18.06
CA ALA A 336 7.96 17.05 19.05
C ALA A 336 9.25 17.25 19.87
N ASP A 337 9.90 18.39 19.69
CA ASP A 337 11.02 18.80 20.52
C ASP A 337 10.56 19.82 21.57
N THR A 338 11.32 19.98 22.64
CA THR A 338 11.03 20.94 23.68
C THR A 338 11.92 22.17 23.51
N LYS A 339 11.31 23.37 23.54
CA LYS A 339 12.03 24.61 23.83
C LYS A 339 11.67 25.17 25.20
N GLU A 340 12.65 25.81 25.82
CA GLU A 340 12.46 26.60 27.02
C GLU A 340 12.89 28.05 26.73
N ILE A 341 11.95 28.99 26.87
CA ILE A 341 12.20 30.42 26.64
C ILE A 341 11.56 31.20 27.78
N ASN A 342 12.34 32.05 28.44
CA ASN A 342 11.91 32.86 29.59
C ASN A 342 11.24 32.01 30.69
N GLY A 343 11.73 30.79 30.93
CA GLY A 343 11.18 29.84 31.91
C GLY A 343 9.89 29.12 31.50
N ASN A 344 9.35 29.40 30.30
CA ASN A 344 8.22 28.66 29.74
C ASN A 344 8.71 27.53 28.84
N ARG A 345 8.29 26.31 29.15
CA ARG A 345 8.58 25.09 28.39
C ARG A 345 7.41 24.74 27.48
N PHE A 346 7.67 24.57 26.19
CA PHE A 346 6.64 24.21 25.21
C PHE A 346 7.20 23.37 24.04
N GLU A 347 6.31 22.67 23.37
CA GLU A 347 6.64 21.81 22.22
C GLU A 347 6.81 22.63 20.94
N VAL A 348 7.81 22.25 20.15
CA VAL A 348 8.09 22.80 18.82
C VAL A 348 8.42 21.67 17.84
N PRO A 349 8.02 21.78 16.57
CA PRO A 349 8.42 20.81 15.55
C PRO A 349 9.94 20.73 15.38
N LEU A 350 10.48 19.52 15.41
CA LEU A 350 11.83 19.17 14.93
C LEU A 350 11.68 18.42 13.61
N ILE A 351 12.30 18.94 12.55
CA ILE A 351 12.23 18.37 11.21
C ILE A 351 13.56 17.72 10.88
N ILE A 352 13.54 16.42 10.60
CA ILE A 352 14.67 15.65 10.10
C ILE A 352 14.51 15.49 8.59
N ASP A 353 15.36 16.21 7.85
CA ASP A 353 15.36 16.22 6.39
C ASP A 353 16.77 15.93 5.83
N PRO A 354 16.99 14.84 5.06
CA PRO A 354 16.01 13.81 4.72
C PRO A 354 15.82 12.74 5.83
N SER A 355 14.72 11.99 5.75
CA SER A 355 14.59 10.71 6.48
C SER A 355 15.59 9.70 5.91
N LYS A 356 16.57 9.33 6.72
CA LYS A 356 17.64 8.39 6.34
C LYS A 356 17.21 6.93 6.52
N THR A 357 17.66 6.07 5.62
CA THR A 357 17.63 4.62 5.77
C THR A 357 18.57 4.16 6.90
N TYR A 358 18.42 2.91 7.35
CA TYR A 358 19.35 2.36 8.34
C TYR A 358 20.80 2.33 7.83
N PHE A 359 21.00 2.10 6.53
CA PHE A 359 22.33 2.08 5.93
C PHE A 359 22.98 3.48 5.95
N GLU A 360 22.24 4.53 5.55
CA GLU A 360 22.74 5.92 5.61
C GLU A 360 22.98 6.40 7.06
N LYS A 361 22.12 6.00 8.01
CA LYS A 361 22.36 6.26 9.44
C LYS A 361 23.66 5.60 9.91
N ALA A 362 23.94 4.35 9.50
CA ALA A 362 25.21 3.70 9.80
C ALA A 362 26.41 4.49 9.24
N GLU A 363 26.32 5.00 8.01
CA GLU A 363 27.37 5.83 7.41
C GLU A 363 27.64 7.11 8.21
N ASP A 364 26.61 7.75 8.77
CA ASP A 364 26.78 8.93 9.63
C ASP A 364 27.51 8.59 10.93
N TYR A 365 27.09 7.53 11.64
CA TYR A 365 27.74 7.11 12.89
C TYR A 365 29.19 6.65 12.65
N PHE A 366 29.46 6.01 11.52
CA PHE A 366 30.82 5.67 11.11
C PHE A 366 31.73 6.89 10.92
N LYS A 367 31.20 8.00 10.38
CA LYS A 367 31.95 9.25 10.18
C LYS A 367 32.39 9.83 11.53
N ILE A 368 31.49 9.87 12.51
CA ILE A 368 31.78 10.40 13.86
C ILE A 368 32.48 9.39 14.79
N LYS A 369 32.82 8.20 14.28
CA LYS A 369 33.53 7.12 15.02
C LYS A 369 32.72 6.48 16.15
N ASP A 370 31.39 6.63 16.12
CA ASP A 370 30.49 5.85 16.96
C ASP A 370 30.25 4.48 16.30
N TYR A 371 31.23 3.60 16.46
CA TYR A 371 31.21 2.26 15.89
C TYR A 371 30.09 1.36 16.45
N PRO A 372 29.74 1.41 17.76
CA PRO A 372 28.59 0.69 18.28
C PRO A 372 27.28 1.10 17.61
N ALA A 373 26.99 2.40 17.49
CA ALA A 373 25.78 2.86 16.80
C ALA A 373 25.79 2.47 15.31
N CYS A 374 26.94 2.64 14.65
CA CYS A 374 27.14 2.21 13.26
C CYS A 374 26.78 0.73 13.07
N ALA A 375 27.35 -0.16 13.88
CA ALA A 375 27.12 -1.60 13.77
C ALA A 375 25.66 -1.99 14.04
N ASN A 376 24.99 -1.34 15.01
CA ASN A 376 23.57 -1.55 15.27
C ASN A 376 22.69 -1.16 14.08
N TYR A 377 23.01 -0.05 13.41
CA TYR A 377 22.31 0.36 12.19
C TYR A 377 22.63 -0.54 11.00
N LEU A 378 23.87 -1.04 10.86
CA LEU A 378 24.23 -2.06 9.86
C LEU A 378 23.45 -3.36 10.08
N ARG A 379 23.31 -3.80 11.33
CA ARG A 379 22.51 -4.98 11.68
C ARG A 379 21.05 -4.80 11.25
N LYS A 380 20.44 -3.68 11.60
CA LYS A 380 19.06 -3.35 11.16
C LYS A 380 18.93 -3.26 9.64
N ALA A 381 19.92 -2.68 8.97
CA ALA A 381 19.94 -2.63 7.51
C ALA A 381 19.98 -4.04 6.91
N LEU A 382 20.85 -4.91 7.41
CA LEU A 382 20.97 -6.29 6.97
C LEU A 382 19.70 -7.10 7.22
N GLU A 383 19.15 -7.05 8.44
CA GLU A 383 17.90 -7.74 8.79
C GLU A 383 16.76 -7.32 7.86
N ARG A 384 16.64 -6.02 7.56
CA ARG A 384 15.65 -5.51 6.60
C ARG A 384 15.89 -6.04 5.19
N GLN A 385 17.13 -6.06 4.70
CA GLN A 385 17.42 -6.57 3.37
C GLN A 385 17.14 -8.07 3.23
N ILE A 386 17.52 -8.88 4.24
CA ILE A 386 17.18 -10.30 4.25
C ILE A 386 15.66 -10.51 4.22
N LYS A 387 14.90 -9.73 5.02
CA LYS A 387 13.44 -9.78 5.00
C LYS A 387 12.84 -9.34 3.67
N LYS A 388 13.47 -8.47 2.89
CA LYS A 388 13.01 -8.13 1.53
C LYS A 388 13.24 -9.28 0.53
N LEU A 389 14.31 -10.05 0.70
CA LEU A 389 14.67 -11.17 -0.18
C LEU A 389 13.88 -12.47 0.10
N LEU A 390 13.38 -12.64 1.33
CA LEU A 390 12.61 -13.82 1.73
C LEU A 390 11.12 -13.69 1.37
N PRO A 391 10.42 -14.79 1.04
CA PRO A 391 8.95 -14.83 1.06
C PRO A 391 8.44 -15.00 2.51
N GLU A 392 7.17 -14.68 2.77
CA GLU A 392 6.59 -14.66 4.13
C GLU A 392 6.71 -16.01 4.86
N THR A 393 6.61 -17.11 4.13
CA THR A 393 6.80 -18.49 4.65
C THR A 393 8.18 -18.74 5.29
N TYR A 394 9.19 -17.89 5.04
CA TYR A 394 10.51 -17.95 5.70
C TYR A 394 10.74 -16.80 6.70
N LYS A 395 9.79 -15.88 6.82
CA LYS A 395 9.85 -14.77 7.79
C LYS A 395 9.12 -15.07 9.07
N THR A 396 8.28 -16.10 9.10
CA THR A 396 7.47 -16.44 10.27
C THR A 396 7.80 -17.82 10.81
N SER A 397 7.50 -18.03 12.09
CA SER A 397 7.52 -19.33 12.75
C SER A 397 6.17 -19.60 13.42
N GLN A 398 5.71 -20.85 13.43
CA GLN A 398 4.54 -21.22 14.23
C GLN A 398 4.86 -21.06 15.73
N ASN A 399 3.94 -20.41 16.43
CA ASN A 399 3.97 -20.31 17.88
C ASN A 399 3.23 -21.51 18.51
N LYS A 400 3.27 -21.58 19.85
CA LYS A 400 2.66 -22.70 20.60
C LYS A 400 1.13 -22.77 20.49
N ASP A 401 0.49 -21.68 20.08
CA ASP A 401 -0.97 -21.52 20.01
C ASP A 401 -1.48 -21.58 18.55
N PHE A 402 -0.73 -22.23 17.65
CA PHE A 402 -1.02 -22.34 16.21
C PHE A 402 -1.08 -21.00 15.45
N GLY A 403 -0.68 -19.89 16.06
CA GLY A 403 -0.45 -18.61 15.38
C GLY A 403 0.95 -18.53 14.76
N THR A 404 1.20 -17.49 13.97
CA THR A 404 2.52 -17.22 13.37
C THR A 404 3.17 -15.99 14.02
N THR A 405 4.47 -16.04 14.27
CA THR A 405 5.24 -14.91 14.78
C THR A 405 6.41 -14.60 13.86
N ASP A 406 6.71 -13.31 13.68
CA ASP A 406 7.86 -12.88 12.90
C ASP A 406 9.18 -13.34 13.52
N ILE A 407 10.07 -13.81 12.65
CA ILE A 407 11.44 -14.13 12.99
C ILE A 407 12.21 -12.82 13.15
N THR A 408 12.71 -12.61 14.37
CA THR A 408 13.48 -11.43 14.75
C THR A 408 14.97 -11.74 14.93
N HIS A 409 15.34 -13.01 15.11
CA HIS A 409 16.72 -13.40 15.34
C HIS A 409 17.51 -13.47 14.03
N LEU A 410 18.59 -12.67 13.94
CA LEU A 410 19.42 -12.57 12.74
C LEU A 410 19.96 -13.94 12.28
N GLU A 411 20.36 -14.83 13.20
CA GLU A 411 20.85 -16.16 12.80
C GLU A 411 19.80 -16.98 12.06
N THR A 412 18.55 -16.91 12.54
CA THR A 412 17.44 -17.64 11.94
C THR A 412 17.12 -17.06 10.56
N LEU A 413 17.15 -15.74 10.42
CA LEU A 413 16.98 -15.08 9.13
C LEU A 413 18.08 -15.48 8.12
N ILE A 414 19.34 -15.58 8.56
CA ILE A 414 20.46 -16.02 7.71
C ILE A 414 20.24 -17.46 7.25
N ASN A 415 19.95 -18.36 8.19
CA ASN A 415 19.71 -19.78 7.87
C ASN A 415 18.52 -19.94 6.91
N ASN A 416 17.46 -19.16 7.11
CA ASN A 416 16.29 -19.19 6.26
C ASN A 416 16.58 -18.64 4.86
N LEU A 417 17.42 -17.61 4.73
CA LEU A 417 17.87 -17.10 3.44
C LEU A 417 18.68 -18.14 2.68
N GLU A 418 19.67 -18.75 3.33
CA GLU A 418 20.49 -19.82 2.75
C GLU A 418 19.62 -20.97 2.26
N LYS A 419 18.69 -21.44 3.09
CA LYS A 419 17.73 -22.48 2.74
C LYS A 419 16.82 -22.08 1.59
N PHE A 420 16.29 -20.85 1.58
CA PHE A 420 15.42 -20.38 0.51
C PHE A 420 16.15 -20.33 -0.85
N PHE A 421 17.40 -19.85 -0.86
CA PHE A 421 18.22 -19.82 -2.07
C PHE A 421 18.57 -21.24 -2.55
N GLU A 422 18.88 -22.16 -1.63
CA GLU A 422 19.08 -23.58 -1.94
C GLU A 422 17.81 -24.22 -2.53
N ASP A 423 16.65 -24.05 -1.88
CA ASP A 423 15.36 -24.56 -2.35
C ASP A 423 15.00 -24.01 -3.74
N CYS A 424 15.45 -22.79 -4.05
CA CYS A 424 15.28 -22.14 -5.35
C CYS A 424 16.40 -22.47 -6.35
N LYS A 425 17.34 -23.36 -6.02
CA LYS A 425 18.50 -23.72 -6.86
C LYS A 425 19.32 -22.50 -7.31
N VAL A 426 19.36 -21.44 -6.49
CA VAL A 426 20.15 -20.24 -6.75
C VAL A 426 21.34 -20.21 -5.79
N PRO A 427 22.59 -20.25 -6.28
CA PRO A 427 23.74 -20.14 -5.39
C PRO A 427 23.83 -18.74 -4.79
N LEU A 428 24.05 -18.67 -3.48
CA LEU A 428 24.44 -17.43 -2.82
C LEU A 428 25.90 -17.10 -3.16
N PRO A 429 26.24 -15.83 -3.46
CA PRO A 429 27.63 -15.43 -3.62
C PRO A 429 28.45 -15.76 -2.38
N GLN A 430 29.65 -16.32 -2.56
CA GLN A 430 30.54 -16.69 -1.46
C GLN A 430 30.83 -15.50 -0.52
N GLU A 431 30.99 -14.29 -1.07
CA GLU A 431 31.16 -13.06 -0.29
C GLU A 431 29.98 -12.79 0.66
N ALA A 432 28.75 -13.05 0.21
CA ALA A 432 27.56 -12.90 1.05
C ALA A 432 27.52 -13.99 2.13
N GLN A 433 27.73 -15.26 1.75
CA GLN A 433 27.61 -16.42 2.64
C GLN A 433 28.70 -16.44 3.72
N GLU A 434 29.96 -16.26 3.36
CA GLU A 434 31.06 -16.23 4.34
C GLU A 434 31.10 -14.91 5.09
N GLY A 435 30.87 -13.80 4.38
CA GLY A 435 30.90 -12.45 4.94
C GLY A 435 29.86 -12.26 6.03
N ILE A 436 28.63 -12.72 5.83
CA ILE A 436 27.58 -12.55 6.83
C ILE A 436 27.88 -13.33 8.11
N ARG A 437 28.34 -14.58 8.00
CA ARG A 437 28.70 -15.43 9.16
C ARG A 437 29.87 -14.82 9.94
N ARG A 438 30.88 -14.34 9.22
CA ARG A 438 32.07 -13.71 9.80
C ARG A 438 31.74 -12.41 10.51
N TYR A 439 31.12 -11.44 9.82
CA TYR A 439 30.90 -10.11 10.39
C TYR A 439 29.73 -10.05 11.35
N LYS A 440 28.79 -11.01 11.32
CA LYS A 440 27.85 -11.22 12.43
C LYS A 440 28.60 -11.43 13.74
N THR A 441 29.61 -12.30 13.75
CA THR A 441 30.37 -12.65 14.97
C THR A 441 31.40 -11.59 15.35
N LEU A 442 32.06 -10.95 14.38
CA LEU A 442 33.12 -9.96 14.65
C LEU A 442 32.57 -8.55 14.93
N VAL A 443 31.46 -8.16 14.29
CA VAL A 443 30.97 -6.76 14.32
C VAL A 443 29.55 -6.69 14.86
N LEU A 444 28.59 -7.33 14.19
CA LEU A 444 27.16 -7.06 14.45
C LEU A 444 26.70 -7.54 15.83
N ASN A 445 27.15 -8.70 16.30
CA ASN A 445 26.78 -9.20 17.63
C ASN A 445 27.55 -8.49 18.75
N PRO A 446 28.90 -8.43 18.73
CA PRO A 446 29.65 -7.79 19.82
C PRO A 446 29.23 -6.34 20.04
N MET A 447 29.07 -5.56 18.96
CA MET A 447 28.72 -4.14 19.06
C MET A 447 27.24 -3.87 19.42
N SER A 448 26.40 -4.89 19.41
CA SER A 448 25.01 -4.82 19.89
C SER A 448 24.87 -5.22 21.37
N HIS A 449 25.91 -5.78 21.97
CA HIS A 449 25.94 -6.20 23.36
C HIS A 449 26.94 -5.36 24.16
N ASP A 450 26.82 -5.39 25.48
CA ASP A 450 27.83 -4.81 26.38
C ASP A 450 29.08 -5.72 26.41
N ASP A 451 29.91 -5.62 25.37
CA ASP A 451 31.13 -6.43 25.18
C ASP A 451 32.38 -5.54 25.17
N LEU A 452 33.12 -5.59 26.28
CA LEU A 452 34.38 -4.87 26.46
C LEU A 452 35.63 -5.66 26.01
N LYS A 453 35.47 -6.92 25.59
CA LYS A 453 36.59 -7.82 25.28
C LYS A 453 36.85 -7.94 23.79
N SER A 454 35.82 -7.82 22.97
CA SER A 454 35.94 -7.88 21.52
C SER A 454 36.62 -6.62 20.97
N PRO A 455 37.73 -6.74 20.21
CA PRO A 455 38.40 -5.58 19.65
C PRO A 455 37.56 -4.93 18.54
N VAL A 456 37.61 -3.59 18.43
CA VAL A 456 36.88 -2.83 17.41
C VAL A 456 37.82 -2.39 16.30
N TYR A 457 37.72 -3.01 15.13
CA TYR A 457 38.55 -2.65 13.98
C TYR A 457 37.74 -1.95 12.88
N LYS A 458 38.16 -0.74 12.51
CA LYS A 458 37.54 0.06 11.44
C LYS A 458 37.37 -0.72 10.13
N ILE A 459 38.38 -1.50 9.75
CA ILE A 459 38.37 -2.28 8.49
C ILE A 459 37.29 -3.36 8.46
N GLU A 460 36.94 -3.94 9.61
CA GLU A 460 35.88 -4.96 9.71
C GLU A 460 34.51 -4.34 9.51
N ILE A 461 34.31 -3.11 10.00
CA ILE A 461 33.09 -2.34 9.78
C ILE A 461 32.98 -1.94 8.31
N GLU A 462 34.07 -1.46 7.69
CA GLU A 462 34.11 -1.15 6.25
C GLU A 462 33.78 -2.38 5.38
N ASN A 463 34.27 -3.55 5.76
CA ASN A 463 33.92 -4.80 5.08
C ASN A 463 32.46 -5.22 5.34
N THR A 464 31.91 -4.93 6.52
CA THR A 464 30.49 -5.17 6.82
C THR A 464 29.59 -4.34 5.91
N PHE A 465 29.95 -3.07 5.62
CA PHE A 465 29.26 -2.26 4.61
C PHE A 465 29.30 -2.92 3.23
N ARG A 466 30.44 -3.47 2.81
CA ARG A 466 30.58 -4.16 1.52
C ARG A 466 29.66 -5.38 1.43
N VAL A 467 29.65 -6.22 2.46
CA VAL A 467 28.76 -7.38 2.53
C VAL A 467 27.30 -6.95 2.42
N ILE A 468 26.86 -5.94 3.17
CA ILE A 468 25.47 -5.47 3.07
C ILE A 468 25.14 -4.93 1.67
N ARG A 469 26.08 -4.27 0.99
CA ARG A 469 25.90 -3.90 -0.44
C ARG A 469 25.78 -5.11 -1.34
N THR A 470 26.53 -6.19 -1.09
CA THR A 470 26.35 -7.46 -1.81
C THR A 470 24.95 -8.02 -1.61
N PHE A 471 24.38 -7.95 -0.39
CA PHE A 471 22.99 -8.35 -0.13
C PHE A 471 21.96 -7.47 -0.86
N GLN A 472 22.17 -6.15 -0.92
CA GLN A 472 21.31 -5.22 -1.66
C GLN A 472 21.27 -5.51 -3.17
N ASN A 473 22.31 -6.18 -3.69
CA ASN A 473 22.42 -6.54 -5.11
C ASN A 473 22.06 -8.00 -5.39
N LEU A 474 21.59 -8.76 -4.39
CA LEU A 474 21.13 -10.13 -4.62
C LEU A 474 19.87 -10.13 -5.50
N PRO A 475 19.70 -11.14 -6.37
CA PRO A 475 18.53 -11.24 -7.21
C PRO A 475 17.27 -11.41 -6.35
N GLN A 476 16.21 -10.67 -6.67
CA GLN A 476 14.89 -10.95 -6.12
C GLN A 476 14.37 -12.24 -6.76
N ILE A 477 14.00 -13.21 -5.92
CA ILE A 477 13.46 -14.50 -6.35
C ILE A 477 12.02 -14.58 -5.85
N SER A 478 11.09 -14.89 -6.73
CA SER A 478 9.73 -15.25 -6.35
C SER A 478 9.45 -16.71 -6.67
N ARG A 479 8.46 -17.29 -6.01
CA ARG A 479 8.04 -18.66 -6.27
C ARG A 479 6.52 -18.75 -6.23
N ILE A 480 5.96 -19.61 -7.06
CA ILE A 480 4.51 -19.89 -7.12
C ILE A 480 4.32 -21.37 -6.81
N LEU A 481 3.44 -21.69 -5.85
CA LEU A 481 3.13 -23.08 -5.54
C LEU A 481 2.47 -23.74 -6.76
N LEU A 482 3.11 -24.79 -7.29
CA LEU A 482 2.60 -25.52 -8.44
C LEU A 482 1.82 -26.76 -8.00
N LEU A 483 2.44 -27.58 -7.15
CA LEU A 483 1.80 -28.76 -6.57
C LEU A 483 2.12 -28.82 -5.07
N PRO A 484 1.11 -29.04 -4.21
CA PRO A 484 1.34 -29.20 -2.80
C PRO A 484 2.02 -30.54 -2.51
N ILE A 485 2.66 -30.62 -1.33
CA ILE A 485 3.12 -31.86 -0.73
C ILE A 485 1.98 -32.89 -0.76
N HIS A 486 2.34 -34.16 -0.98
CA HIS A 486 1.41 -35.27 -1.16
C HIS A 486 0.62 -35.30 -2.48
N ALA A 487 0.76 -34.31 -3.36
CA ALA A 487 0.25 -34.42 -4.72
C ALA A 487 0.90 -35.61 -5.45
N THR A 488 0.15 -36.22 -6.36
CA THR A 488 0.58 -37.39 -7.12
C THR A 488 0.83 -37.01 -8.58
N ILE A 489 1.93 -37.50 -9.13
CA ILE A 489 2.27 -37.47 -10.56
C ILE A 489 2.48 -38.90 -11.06
N THR A 490 2.33 -39.11 -12.37
CA THR A 490 2.38 -40.44 -12.96
C THR A 490 3.35 -40.50 -14.13
N TYR A 491 4.03 -41.63 -14.28
CA TYR A 491 4.84 -41.94 -15.45
C TYR A 491 4.26 -43.18 -16.12
N THR A 492 4.18 -43.19 -17.45
CA THR A 492 3.73 -44.36 -18.21
C THR A 492 4.63 -44.60 -19.40
N ASN A 493 4.97 -45.88 -19.64
CA ASN A 493 5.65 -46.33 -20.84
C ASN A 493 4.86 -47.47 -21.45
N ARG A 494 4.12 -47.17 -22.53
CA ARG A 494 3.20 -48.12 -23.16
C ARG A 494 3.93 -49.27 -23.85
N ASP A 495 5.08 -49.01 -24.46
CA ASP A 495 5.86 -50.01 -25.20
C ASP A 495 6.41 -51.12 -24.28
N LYS A 496 6.65 -50.78 -23.01
CA LYS A 496 7.14 -51.71 -21.99
C LYS A 496 6.04 -52.21 -21.03
N ASP A 497 4.79 -51.80 -21.21
CA ASP A 497 3.70 -52.03 -20.25
C ASP A 497 4.12 -51.68 -18.81
N TYR A 498 4.57 -50.44 -18.63
CA TYR A 498 5.02 -49.92 -17.33
C TYR A 498 4.24 -48.67 -16.92
N ALA A 499 3.83 -48.61 -15.66
CA ALA A 499 3.30 -47.40 -15.06
C ALA A 499 3.87 -47.20 -13.65
N ALA A 500 4.07 -45.95 -13.26
CA ALA A 500 4.47 -45.58 -11.91
C ALA A 500 3.67 -44.39 -11.40
N GLU A 501 3.29 -44.48 -10.13
CA GLU A 501 2.69 -43.42 -9.34
C GLU A 501 3.74 -42.89 -8.36
N VAL A 502 3.98 -41.58 -8.41
CA VAL A 502 4.98 -40.89 -7.59
C VAL A 502 4.29 -39.79 -6.82
N GLN A 503 4.53 -39.73 -5.51
CA GLN A 503 3.99 -38.69 -4.64
C GLN A 503 5.07 -37.68 -4.28
N LEU A 504 4.71 -36.40 -4.29
CA LEU A 504 5.54 -35.32 -3.79
C LEU A 504 5.74 -35.45 -2.27
N ALA A 505 7.00 -35.39 -1.84
CA ALA A 505 7.38 -35.43 -0.44
C ALA A 505 7.63 -34.05 0.17
N ASP A 506 7.70 -33.02 -0.68
CA ASP A 506 7.76 -31.58 -0.36
C ASP A 506 6.90 -30.82 -1.39
N ASN A 507 6.57 -29.54 -1.13
CA ASN A 507 5.88 -28.69 -2.12
C ASN A 507 6.77 -28.48 -3.36
N LEU A 508 6.17 -28.50 -4.55
CA LEU A 508 6.83 -28.15 -5.80
C LEU A 508 6.42 -26.74 -6.21
N TYR A 509 7.40 -25.88 -6.45
CA TYR A 509 7.18 -24.50 -6.85
C TYR A 509 7.75 -24.22 -8.25
N ILE A 510 7.13 -23.27 -8.95
CA ILE A 510 7.75 -22.56 -10.07
C ILE A 510 8.56 -21.41 -9.48
N VAL A 511 9.88 -21.45 -9.64
CA VAL A 511 10.79 -20.37 -9.26
C VAL A 511 10.90 -19.39 -10.42
N ILE A 512 10.77 -18.10 -10.11
CA ILE A 512 10.90 -17.00 -11.06
C ILE A 512 12.08 -16.14 -10.61
N LYS A 513 13.10 -16.08 -11.47
CA LYS A 513 14.28 -15.24 -11.27
C LYS A 513 14.46 -14.39 -12.51
N ASN A 514 14.24 -13.08 -12.38
CA ASN A 514 14.15 -12.17 -13.52
C ASN A 514 13.08 -12.66 -14.52
N THR A 515 13.50 -13.09 -15.72
CA THR A 515 12.64 -13.67 -16.75
C THR A 515 12.64 -15.21 -16.77
N ASP A 516 13.57 -15.83 -16.05
CA ASP A 516 13.75 -17.28 -16.08
C ASP A 516 12.75 -17.96 -15.15
N LYS A 517 12.14 -19.05 -15.64
CA LYS A 517 11.21 -19.89 -14.89
C LYS A 517 11.70 -21.33 -14.87
N TYR A 518 11.74 -21.95 -13.70
CA TYR A 518 12.15 -23.34 -13.55
C TYR A 518 11.60 -23.95 -12.25
N PHE A 519 11.67 -25.27 -12.11
CA PHE A 519 11.17 -25.95 -10.91
C PHE A 519 12.13 -25.83 -9.73
N SER A 520 11.56 -25.58 -8.55
CA SER A 520 12.28 -25.62 -7.27
C SER A 520 12.89 -26.99 -7.01
N GLN A 521 13.73 -27.07 -5.98
CA GLN A 521 14.08 -28.35 -5.40
C GLN A 521 12.82 -28.99 -4.79
N CYS A 522 12.63 -30.28 -5.04
CA CYS A 522 11.52 -31.07 -4.51
C CYS A 522 12.00 -32.52 -4.35
N LYS A 523 11.57 -33.18 -3.27
CA LYS A 523 11.74 -34.62 -3.12
C LYS A 523 10.43 -35.34 -3.38
N TYR A 524 10.56 -36.59 -3.80
CA TYR A 524 9.48 -37.45 -4.24
C TYR A 524 9.64 -38.83 -3.61
N ARG A 525 8.52 -39.56 -3.54
CA ARG A 525 8.44 -40.94 -3.09
C ARG A 525 7.69 -41.76 -4.12
N MET A 526 8.20 -42.95 -4.44
CA MET A 526 7.41 -43.92 -5.18
C MET A 526 6.19 -44.33 -4.33
N LYS A 527 5.01 -44.39 -4.94
CA LYS A 527 3.81 -44.93 -4.29
C LYS A 527 3.49 -46.32 -4.79
N LYS A 528 3.51 -46.47 -6.10
CA LYS A 528 3.10 -47.69 -6.78
C LYS A 528 3.82 -47.77 -8.12
N TRP A 529 4.10 -48.98 -8.57
CA TRP A 529 4.50 -49.22 -9.95
C TRP A 529 3.96 -50.55 -10.43
N THR A 530 3.76 -50.67 -11.74
CA THR A 530 3.31 -51.88 -12.40
C THR A 530 4.20 -52.14 -13.61
N PHE A 531 4.52 -53.41 -13.86
CA PHE A 531 5.22 -53.86 -15.06
C PHE A 531 4.57 -55.16 -15.54
N GLN A 532 4.15 -55.20 -16.81
CA GLN A 532 3.40 -56.33 -17.37
C GLN A 532 2.17 -56.67 -16.52
N SER A 533 1.40 -55.64 -16.14
CA SER A 533 0.23 -55.71 -15.25
C SER A 533 0.47 -56.22 -13.82
N LEU A 534 1.73 -56.49 -13.41
CA LEU A 534 2.05 -56.90 -12.04
C LEU A 534 2.46 -55.71 -11.17
N GLU A 535 1.76 -55.52 -10.04
CA GLU A 535 2.08 -54.49 -9.06
C GLU A 535 3.37 -54.78 -8.28
N TYR A 536 4.14 -53.74 -8.01
CA TYR A 536 5.41 -53.79 -7.28
C TYR A 536 6.42 -54.78 -7.87
N SER A 537 6.36 -54.95 -9.19
CA SER A 537 7.20 -55.87 -9.95
C SER A 537 8.70 -55.62 -9.71
N ASN A 538 9.45 -56.71 -9.56
CA ASN A 538 10.89 -56.75 -9.70
C ASN A 538 11.29 -57.15 -11.12
N MET A 539 11.43 -56.13 -11.97
CA MET A 539 11.77 -56.23 -13.39
C MET A 539 13.13 -56.89 -13.68
N ASN A 540 13.98 -57.06 -12.66
CA ASN A 540 15.29 -57.71 -12.81
C ASN A 540 15.23 -59.23 -12.65
N THR A 541 14.08 -59.79 -12.27
CA THR A 541 13.89 -61.25 -12.13
C THR A 541 13.36 -61.86 -13.42
N THR A 542 13.82 -63.06 -13.78
CA THR A 542 13.35 -63.79 -14.97
C THR A 542 11.86 -64.09 -14.94
N ASP A 543 11.28 -64.25 -13.74
CA ASP A 543 9.88 -64.63 -13.56
C ASP A 543 8.96 -63.43 -13.30
N ASN A 544 9.49 -62.19 -13.33
CA ASN A 544 8.77 -60.96 -13.01
C ASN A 544 7.93 -61.11 -11.72
N LYS A 545 8.57 -61.27 -10.55
CA LYS A 545 7.89 -61.42 -9.25
C LYS A 545 7.77 -60.08 -8.52
N PRO A 546 6.75 -59.87 -7.66
CA PRO A 546 6.70 -58.66 -6.85
C PRO A 546 7.83 -58.64 -5.82
N PHE A 547 8.29 -57.44 -5.45
CA PHE A 547 9.22 -57.28 -4.33
C PHE A 547 8.58 -57.75 -3.00
N PRO A 548 9.37 -58.24 -2.03
CA PRO A 548 8.88 -58.49 -0.67
C PRO A 548 8.30 -57.22 -0.02
N GLN A 549 7.27 -57.37 0.83
CA GLN A 549 6.56 -56.22 1.42
C GLN A 549 7.48 -55.23 2.17
N ASP A 550 8.47 -55.73 2.92
CA ASP A 550 9.42 -54.86 3.64
C ASP A 550 10.28 -54.02 2.69
N GLN A 551 10.63 -54.58 1.52
CA GLN A 551 11.40 -53.86 0.51
C GLN A 551 10.52 -52.83 -0.21
N ILE A 552 9.27 -53.16 -0.51
CA ILE A 552 8.29 -52.21 -1.05
C ILE A 552 8.14 -51.02 -0.11
N LYS A 553 7.92 -51.28 1.18
CA LYS A 553 7.78 -50.23 2.20
C LYS A 553 9.00 -49.31 2.22
N ASN A 554 10.21 -49.87 2.27
CA ASN A 554 11.44 -49.09 2.26
C ASN A 554 11.58 -48.25 0.98
N MET A 555 11.31 -48.83 -0.19
CA MET A 555 11.35 -48.10 -1.47
C MET A 555 10.34 -46.95 -1.53
N CYS A 556 9.15 -47.13 -0.97
CA CYS A 556 8.10 -46.09 -0.95
C CYS A 556 8.32 -45.01 0.13
N GLU A 557 9.11 -45.27 1.17
CA GLU A 557 9.44 -44.29 2.22
C GLU A 557 10.61 -43.37 1.82
N GLN A 558 11.53 -43.87 0.99
CA GLN A 558 12.72 -43.13 0.54
C GLN A 558 12.37 -41.87 -0.26
N LYS A 559 12.89 -40.72 0.20
CA LYS A 559 12.81 -39.44 -0.50
C LYS A 559 13.94 -39.34 -1.53
N ARG A 560 13.60 -39.10 -2.80
CA ARG A 560 14.54 -38.97 -3.93
C ARG A 560 14.18 -37.78 -4.82
N SER A 561 15.10 -37.31 -5.64
CA SER A 561 14.80 -36.38 -6.74
C SER A 561 13.98 -37.09 -7.83
N LEU A 562 13.33 -36.32 -8.71
CA LEU A 562 12.56 -36.89 -9.81
C LEU A 562 13.49 -37.57 -10.83
N GLU A 563 14.66 -36.98 -11.04
CA GLU A 563 15.73 -37.49 -11.87
C GLU A 563 16.20 -38.86 -11.38
N GLU A 564 16.49 -39.02 -10.09
CA GLU A 564 16.88 -40.32 -9.50
C GLU A 564 15.79 -41.39 -9.66
N ILE A 565 14.51 -41.01 -9.52
CA ILE A 565 13.38 -41.93 -9.74
C ILE A 565 13.34 -42.35 -11.21
N TYR A 566 13.40 -41.38 -12.14
CA TYR A 566 13.35 -41.63 -13.57
C TYR A 566 14.54 -42.49 -14.06
N GLN A 567 15.74 -42.22 -13.55
CA GLN A 567 16.93 -43.04 -13.79
C GLN A 567 16.74 -44.48 -13.32
N GLY A 568 16.17 -44.67 -12.14
CA GLY A 568 15.82 -46.00 -11.61
C GLY A 568 14.84 -46.74 -12.52
N ILE A 569 13.81 -46.06 -13.02
CA ILE A 569 12.83 -46.61 -13.95
C ILE A 569 13.51 -46.98 -15.29
N CYS A 570 14.28 -46.07 -15.88
CA CYS A 570 14.93 -46.29 -17.17
C CYS A 570 15.91 -47.46 -17.11
N LYS A 571 16.70 -47.56 -16.04
CA LYS A 571 17.62 -48.66 -15.79
C LYS A 571 16.88 -50.00 -15.66
N GLY A 572 15.77 -50.03 -14.92
CA GLY A 572 14.92 -51.22 -14.77
C GLY A 572 14.32 -51.69 -16.10
N LEU A 573 13.86 -50.76 -16.93
CA LEU A 573 13.25 -51.03 -18.23
C LEU A 573 14.26 -51.22 -19.38
N LYS A 574 15.55 -50.98 -19.13
CA LYS A 574 16.63 -50.97 -20.13
C LYS A 574 16.32 -50.05 -21.31
N ILE A 575 15.84 -48.84 -21.02
CA ILE A 575 15.57 -47.78 -21.99
C ILE A 575 16.55 -46.62 -21.80
N PRO A 576 16.88 -45.86 -22.85
CA PRO A 576 17.73 -44.68 -22.72
C PRO A 576 17.04 -43.60 -21.89
N GLU A 577 17.82 -42.90 -21.06
CA GLU A 577 17.35 -41.72 -20.32
C GLU A 577 17.16 -40.54 -21.27
N LYS A 578 16.05 -39.81 -21.11
CA LYS A 578 15.83 -38.52 -21.78
C LYS A 578 16.25 -37.36 -20.86
N PRO A 579 16.83 -36.28 -21.39
CA PRO A 579 17.21 -35.11 -20.59
C PRO A 579 16.02 -34.36 -19.96
N ALA A 580 14.87 -34.33 -20.64
CA ALA A 580 13.69 -33.57 -20.23
C ALA A 580 12.78 -34.38 -19.30
N VAL A 581 13.27 -34.70 -18.09
CA VAL A 581 12.55 -35.58 -17.14
C VAL A 581 11.13 -35.08 -16.83
N TYR A 582 10.92 -33.77 -16.76
CA TYR A 582 9.61 -33.17 -16.43
C TYR A 582 8.55 -33.32 -17.54
N GLU A 583 8.95 -33.60 -18.79
CA GLU A 583 8.01 -33.90 -19.88
C GLU A 583 7.41 -35.31 -19.74
N GLU A 584 8.14 -36.21 -19.05
CA GLU A 584 7.78 -37.62 -18.95
C GLU A 584 6.74 -37.90 -17.86
N PHE A 585 6.56 -37.01 -16.90
CA PHE A 585 5.61 -37.17 -15.79
C PHE A 585 4.36 -36.32 -15.97
N GLN A 586 3.20 -36.95 -15.82
CA GLN A 586 1.87 -36.38 -16.02
C GLN A 586 1.19 -36.04 -14.68
N VAL A 587 0.46 -34.93 -14.67
CA VAL A 587 -0.34 -34.46 -13.53
C VAL A 587 -1.82 -34.69 -13.82
N GLY A 588 -2.28 -35.91 -13.62
CA GLY A 588 -3.66 -36.30 -13.92
C GLY A 588 -4.02 -35.97 -15.37
N THR A 589 -5.09 -35.19 -15.59
CA THR A 589 -5.53 -34.73 -16.92
C THR A 589 -4.95 -33.37 -17.34
N ARG A 590 -4.09 -32.75 -16.52
CA ARG A 590 -3.55 -31.40 -16.75
C ARG A 590 -2.29 -31.37 -17.64
N GLY A 591 -1.90 -32.50 -18.22
CA GLY A 591 -0.68 -32.62 -19.02
C GLY A 591 0.57 -32.93 -18.19
N SER A 592 1.74 -32.75 -18.82
CA SER A 592 3.04 -32.98 -18.18
C SER A 592 3.37 -31.90 -17.15
N LEU A 593 4.32 -32.18 -16.26
CA LEU A 593 4.87 -31.13 -15.39
C LEU A 593 5.42 -29.97 -16.22
N GLN A 594 6.09 -30.27 -17.33
CA GLN A 594 6.65 -29.26 -18.23
C GLN A 594 5.57 -28.34 -18.85
N ASP A 595 4.41 -28.90 -19.22
CA ASP A 595 3.29 -28.12 -19.79
C ASP A 595 2.82 -27.07 -18.77
N LEU A 596 2.69 -27.45 -17.50
CA LEU A 596 2.28 -26.54 -16.42
C LEU A 596 3.27 -25.40 -16.16
N LEU A 597 4.56 -25.61 -16.41
CA LEU A 597 5.54 -24.53 -16.35
C LEU A 597 5.25 -23.47 -17.41
N THR A 598 4.78 -23.89 -18.59
CA THR A 598 4.47 -23.00 -19.73
C THR A 598 3.09 -22.34 -19.62
N GLU A 599 2.05 -23.01 -19.11
CA GLU A 599 0.71 -22.41 -18.91
C GLU A 599 0.72 -21.27 -17.87
N SER A 600 1.59 -21.37 -16.86
CA SER A 600 1.82 -20.27 -15.91
C SER A 600 2.42 -19.01 -16.56
N ALA A 601 2.88 -19.07 -17.82
CA ALA A 601 3.38 -17.92 -18.58
C ALA A 601 2.27 -17.03 -19.16
N THR A 602 1.03 -17.51 -19.27
CA THR A 602 -0.11 -16.76 -19.84
C THR A 602 -0.97 -16.01 -18.81
N GLY A 603 -0.54 -15.92 -17.55
CA GLY A 603 -1.08 -14.93 -16.60
C GLY A 603 -2.50 -15.19 -16.08
N GLN A 604 -2.98 -16.44 -16.09
CA GLN A 604 -4.24 -16.82 -15.45
C GLN A 604 -4.00 -17.73 -14.25
N HIS A 605 -3.50 -17.17 -13.15
CA HIS A 605 -3.88 -17.66 -11.83
C HIS A 605 -3.70 -16.53 -10.81
N SER A 606 -4.82 -16.17 -10.19
CA SER A 606 -4.92 -15.28 -9.05
C SER A 606 -3.98 -15.72 -7.95
N GLN A 607 -3.21 -14.77 -7.42
CA GLN A 607 -2.50 -14.92 -6.15
C GLN A 607 -3.52 -15.24 -5.05
N THR A 608 -3.61 -16.49 -4.66
CA THR A 608 -4.14 -16.93 -3.38
C THR A 608 -2.94 -17.48 -2.61
N GLU A 609 -2.21 -16.59 -1.94
CA GLU A 609 -1.17 -16.95 -0.96
C GLU A 609 -1.68 -16.88 0.50
N ASP A 610 -2.98 -16.68 0.71
CA ASP A 610 -3.60 -16.73 2.04
C ASP A 610 -4.48 -17.99 2.19
N GLU A 611 -3.85 -19.14 2.43
CA GLU A 611 -4.41 -20.25 3.22
C GLU A 611 -3.32 -20.94 4.06
#